data_AF-R9LZ90-F1
#
_entry.id   AF-R9LZ90-F1
#
_cell.length_a   1.000
_cell.length_b   1.000
_cell.length_c   1.000
_cell.angle_alpha   90.00
_cell.angle_beta   90.00
_cell.angle_gamma   90.00
#
_symmetry.space_group_name_H-M   'P 1'
#
loop_
_entity.id
_entity.type
_entity.pdbx_description
1 polymer ?
#
loop_
_entity_poly.entity_id
_entity_poly.type
_entity_poly.pdbx_seq_one_letter_code
_entity_poly.pdbx_strand_id
1 'polypeptide(L)'
;MPLKYSISDRTLTVTRYHSGEKVTDLCAELNISKSTLYNWIKQYNITSVKTNSPPITARTVYLLEKRIKKLESELEIWKRCGCTLDSPLHEKLAAIEKLVPEFGVHAPCRVLGVLRSTYYHHTLRRPEQTVIEKEDEVFRPIIQRIFEETQGRIGAKKIRAIMMAQGYTISPERISRLMKETGLVCISTMKGTHCNFTPKGIYRHNRLKQDFHQEHPNKV
;
A
#
# COMPACT_ATOMS: atom_id res chain seq x y z
N MET A 1 21.21 -28.29 -7.07
CA MET A 1 21.62 -29.41 -7.95
C MET A 1 22.61 -28.88 -8.97
N PRO A 2 23.82 -29.46 -9.08
CA PRO A 2 24.78 -29.04 -10.10
C PRO A 2 24.23 -29.35 -11.50
N LEU A 3 24.47 -28.43 -12.44
CA LEU A 3 24.15 -28.66 -13.85
C LEU A 3 25.04 -29.80 -14.35
N LYS A 4 24.44 -30.88 -14.87
CA LYS A 4 25.16 -32.06 -15.39
C LYS A 4 26.14 -31.73 -16.54
N TYR A 5 25.98 -30.58 -17.19
CA TYR A 5 26.82 -30.12 -18.30
C TYR A 5 27.11 -28.62 -18.17
N SER A 6 28.38 -28.23 -18.31
CA SER A 6 28.85 -26.84 -18.27
C SER A 6 28.38 -26.04 -19.49
N ILE A 7 28.45 -24.71 -19.41
CA ILE A 7 28.16 -23.83 -20.56
C ILE A 7 29.19 -24.05 -21.68
N SER A 8 30.46 -24.29 -21.31
CA SER A 8 31.56 -24.58 -22.24
C SER A 8 31.28 -25.85 -23.05
N ASP A 9 30.80 -26.90 -22.39
CA ASP A 9 30.49 -28.18 -23.04
C ASP A 9 29.38 -27.99 -24.08
N ARG A 10 28.33 -27.24 -23.73
CA ARG A 10 27.22 -26.95 -24.64
C ARG A 10 27.69 -26.15 -25.87
N THR A 11 28.52 -25.14 -25.68
CA THR A 11 29.07 -24.38 -26.80
C THR A 11 29.96 -25.23 -27.70
N LEU A 12 30.78 -26.11 -27.12
CA LEU A 12 31.66 -27.02 -27.88
C LEU A 12 30.85 -28.00 -28.73
N THR A 13 29.76 -28.55 -28.19
CA THR A 13 28.90 -29.48 -28.94
C THR A 13 28.19 -28.80 -30.11
N VAL A 14 27.81 -27.53 -29.95
CA VAL A 14 27.22 -26.75 -31.03
C VAL A 14 28.27 -26.36 -32.09
N THR A 15 29.52 -26.06 -31.70
CA THR A 15 30.60 -25.88 -32.68
C THR A 15 30.90 -27.16 -33.47
N ARG A 16 30.89 -28.34 -32.82
CA ARG A 16 31.07 -29.65 -33.47
C ARG A 16 29.94 -29.99 -34.45
N TYR A 17 28.71 -29.63 -34.09
CA TYR A 17 27.58 -29.74 -35.02
C TYR A 17 27.76 -28.84 -36.25
N HIS A 18 28.22 -27.59 -36.07
CA HIS A 18 28.49 -26.68 -37.19
C HIS A 18 29.69 -27.10 -38.06
N SER A 19 30.65 -27.86 -37.51
CA SER A 19 31.74 -28.47 -38.30
C SER A 19 31.33 -29.71 -39.10
N GLY A 20 30.05 -30.13 -39.02
CA GLY A 20 29.49 -31.18 -39.89
C GLY A 20 29.36 -32.57 -39.25
N GLU A 21 29.56 -32.71 -37.94
CA GLU A 21 29.37 -34.00 -37.27
C GLU A 21 27.89 -34.42 -37.20
N LYS A 22 27.61 -35.73 -37.27
CA LYS A 22 26.24 -36.24 -37.24
C LYS A 22 25.65 -36.14 -35.83
N VAL A 23 24.39 -35.72 -35.78
CA VAL A 23 23.60 -35.60 -34.54
C VAL A 23 23.53 -36.91 -33.76
N THR A 24 23.49 -38.06 -34.44
CA THR A 24 23.45 -39.39 -33.80
C THR A 24 24.68 -39.66 -32.94
N ASP A 25 25.85 -39.25 -33.44
CA ASP A 25 27.14 -39.60 -32.87
C ASP A 25 27.39 -38.71 -31.65
N LEU A 26 27.09 -37.40 -31.78
CA LEU A 26 27.09 -36.44 -30.66
C LEU A 26 26.14 -36.84 -29.53
N CYS A 27 24.94 -37.33 -29.87
CA CYS A 27 23.98 -37.81 -28.88
C CYS A 27 24.47 -39.05 -28.13
N ALA A 28 25.13 -39.97 -28.83
CA ALA A 28 25.68 -41.20 -28.26
C ALA A 28 26.88 -40.92 -27.34
N GLU A 29 27.81 -40.04 -27.75
CA GLU A 29 28.98 -39.67 -26.95
C GLU A 29 28.59 -39.01 -25.62
N LEU A 30 27.62 -38.09 -25.66
CA LEU A 30 27.27 -37.28 -24.49
C LEU A 30 26.16 -37.90 -23.63
N ASN A 31 25.52 -38.98 -24.12
CA ASN A 31 24.31 -39.58 -23.57
C ASN A 31 23.15 -38.57 -23.42
N ILE A 32 22.87 -37.86 -24.52
CA ILE A 32 21.90 -36.76 -24.57
C ILE A 32 20.82 -37.06 -25.61
N SER A 33 19.56 -36.70 -25.33
CA SER A 33 18.49 -36.89 -26.30
C SER A 33 18.62 -35.92 -27.48
N LYS A 34 18.14 -36.32 -28.66
CA LYS A 34 18.16 -35.46 -29.87
C LYS A 34 17.46 -34.12 -29.62
N SER A 35 16.36 -34.11 -28.86
CA SER A 35 15.62 -32.89 -28.53
C SER A 35 16.42 -31.90 -27.70
N THR A 36 17.22 -32.39 -26.75
CA THR A 36 18.13 -31.53 -25.97
C THR A 36 19.25 -30.94 -26.83
N LEU A 37 19.81 -31.71 -27.76
CA LEU A 37 20.83 -31.19 -28.69
C LEU A 37 20.25 -30.11 -29.60
N TYR A 38 19.07 -30.33 -30.19
CA TYR A 38 18.41 -29.30 -31.01
C TYR A 38 18.06 -28.04 -30.21
N ASN A 39 17.69 -28.17 -28.95
CA ASN A 39 17.47 -27.03 -28.06
C ASN A 39 18.78 -26.27 -27.79
N TRP A 40 19.90 -26.98 -27.64
CA TRP A 40 21.21 -26.35 -27.52
C TRP A 40 21.62 -25.63 -28.79
N ILE A 41 21.45 -26.24 -29.96
CA ILE A 41 21.73 -25.59 -31.25
C ILE A 41 20.91 -24.30 -31.38
N LYS A 42 19.62 -24.33 -31.05
CA LYS A 42 18.74 -23.14 -31.08
C LYS A 42 19.22 -22.03 -30.13
N GLN A 43 19.66 -22.39 -28.93
CA GLN A 43 20.07 -21.43 -27.90
C GLN A 43 21.50 -20.92 -28.11
N TYR A 44 22.39 -21.77 -28.62
CA TYR A 44 23.82 -21.55 -28.70
C TYR A 44 24.35 -21.27 -30.10
N ASN A 45 23.48 -20.98 -31.07
CA ASN A 45 23.91 -20.58 -32.41
C ASN A 45 24.80 -19.33 -32.33
N ILE A 46 25.97 -19.41 -32.97
CA ILE A 46 27.07 -18.44 -32.82
C ILE A 46 26.84 -17.30 -33.82
N THR A 47 26.77 -16.06 -33.34
CA THR A 47 26.44 -14.89 -34.19
C THR A 47 27.66 -14.03 -34.54
N SER A 48 28.74 -14.04 -33.74
CA SER A 48 29.96 -13.29 -34.07
C SER A 48 31.17 -13.78 -33.28
N VAL A 49 32.31 -13.89 -33.97
CA VAL A 49 33.64 -14.16 -33.39
C VAL A 49 34.47 -12.90 -33.58
N LYS A 50 34.42 -11.96 -32.62
CA LYS A 50 35.47 -10.95 -32.51
C LYS A 50 36.63 -11.58 -31.76
N THR A 51 37.83 -11.44 -32.30
CA THR A 51 39.05 -12.21 -31.98
C THR A 51 39.52 -12.14 -30.52
N ASN A 52 38.99 -11.23 -29.71
CA ASN A 52 39.41 -11.03 -28.31
C ASN A 52 38.26 -11.10 -27.28
N SER A 53 37.07 -11.61 -27.64
CA SER A 53 35.92 -11.70 -26.72
C SER A 53 35.24 -13.07 -26.74
N PRO A 54 34.61 -13.50 -25.61
CA PRO A 54 33.86 -14.75 -25.59
C PRO A 54 32.76 -14.76 -26.67
N PRO A 55 32.49 -15.91 -27.29
CA PRO A 55 31.57 -16.01 -28.43
C PRO A 55 30.17 -15.54 -28.04
N ILE A 56 29.67 -14.52 -28.76
CA ILE A 56 28.35 -13.96 -28.50
C ILE A 56 27.31 -14.94 -29.05
N THR A 57 26.49 -15.42 -28.14
CA THR A 57 25.50 -16.45 -28.36
C THR A 57 24.09 -15.86 -28.38
N ALA A 58 23.17 -16.39 -29.19
CA ALA A 58 21.76 -15.95 -29.17
C ALA A 58 21.14 -15.91 -27.76
N ARG A 59 21.40 -16.92 -26.92
CA ARG A 59 20.98 -16.95 -25.51
C ARG A 59 21.59 -15.83 -24.67
N THR A 60 22.88 -15.50 -24.87
CA THR A 60 23.52 -14.41 -24.11
C THR A 60 22.94 -13.06 -24.50
N VAL A 61 22.68 -12.84 -25.79
CA VAL A 61 22.02 -11.61 -26.28
C VAL A 61 20.65 -11.44 -25.64
N TYR A 62 19.80 -12.47 -25.70
CA TYR A 62 18.48 -12.44 -25.06
C TYR A 62 18.54 -12.13 -23.55
N LEU A 63 19.48 -12.74 -22.83
CA LEU A 63 19.66 -12.50 -21.39
C LEU A 63 20.14 -11.06 -21.11
N LEU A 64 21.03 -10.53 -21.93
CA LEU A 64 21.52 -9.15 -21.83
C LEU A 64 20.40 -8.16 -22.12
N GLU A 65 19.65 -8.33 -23.20
CA GLU A 65 18.48 -7.49 -23.53
C GLU A 65 17.46 -7.50 -22.40
N LYS A 66 17.15 -8.69 -21.85
CA LYS A 66 16.25 -8.82 -20.70
C LYS A 66 16.81 -8.11 -19.46
N ARG A 67 18.13 -8.16 -19.25
CA ARG A 67 18.78 -7.47 -18.13
C ARG A 67 18.74 -5.96 -18.31
N ILE A 68 18.97 -5.46 -19.53
CA ILE A 68 18.89 -4.05 -19.88
C ILE A 68 17.47 -3.53 -19.63
N LYS A 69 16.45 -4.18 -20.20
CA LYS A 69 15.03 -3.80 -19.95
C LYS A 69 14.68 -3.76 -18.47
N LYS A 70 15.18 -4.74 -17.70
CA LYS A 70 14.99 -4.77 -16.25
C LYS A 70 15.67 -3.57 -15.58
N LEU A 71 16.92 -3.26 -15.92
CA LEU A 71 17.66 -2.13 -15.36
C LEU A 71 17.00 -0.79 -15.73
N GLU A 72 16.54 -0.64 -16.97
CA GLU A 72 15.80 0.54 -17.42
C GLU A 72 14.54 0.75 -16.59
N SER A 73 13.74 -0.31 -16.38
CA SER A 73 12.56 -0.22 -15.50
C SER A 73 12.92 0.13 -14.04
N GLU A 74 14.02 -0.41 -13.51
CA GLU A 74 14.49 -0.10 -12.15
C GLU A 74 14.93 1.38 -12.05
N LEU A 75 15.54 1.94 -13.10
CA LEU A 75 15.92 3.36 -13.18
C LEU A 75 14.72 4.29 -13.31
N GLU A 76 13.70 3.93 -14.10
CA GLU A 76 12.48 4.71 -14.22
C GLU A 76 11.74 4.82 -12.88
N ILE A 77 11.67 3.72 -12.14
CA ILE A 77 11.12 3.68 -10.78
C ILE A 77 11.91 4.64 -9.87
N TRP A 78 13.24 4.60 -9.91
CA TRP A 78 14.08 5.51 -9.12
C TRP A 78 13.80 6.98 -9.42
N LYS A 79 13.69 7.33 -10.70
CA LYS A 79 13.40 8.70 -11.14
C LYS A 79 12.03 9.20 -10.67
N ARG A 80 11.03 8.31 -10.57
CA ARG A 80 9.65 8.67 -10.22
C ARG A 80 9.30 8.54 -8.75
N CYS A 81 10.02 7.71 -7.98
CA CYS A 81 9.62 7.39 -6.60
C CYS A 81 9.69 8.61 -5.66
N GLY A 82 10.59 9.57 -5.92
CA GLY A 82 10.76 10.76 -5.07
C GLY A 82 11.23 10.45 -3.64
N CYS A 83 11.67 9.21 -3.36
CA CYS A 83 12.14 8.75 -2.06
C CYS A 83 13.59 8.27 -2.15
N THR A 84 14.29 8.26 -1.02
CA THR A 84 15.63 7.68 -0.92
C THR A 84 15.58 6.29 -0.29
N LEU A 85 16.68 5.55 -0.36
CA LEU A 85 16.77 4.24 0.28
C LEU A 85 16.72 4.34 1.82
N ASP A 86 16.99 5.51 2.39
CA ASP A 86 16.95 5.78 3.83
C ASP A 86 15.61 6.35 4.30
N SER A 87 14.69 6.68 3.37
CA SER A 87 13.35 7.15 3.71
C SER A 87 12.62 6.16 4.63
N PRO A 88 11.76 6.67 5.54
CA PRO A 88 10.96 5.84 6.41
C PRO A 88 10.04 4.91 5.63
N LEU A 89 9.66 3.79 6.24
CA LEU A 89 8.86 2.74 5.59
C LEU A 89 7.54 3.27 5.01
N HIS A 90 6.87 4.20 5.70
CA HIS A 90 5.58 4.74 5.25
C HIS A 90 5.69 5.53 3.94
N GLU A 91 6.76 6.34 3.76
CA GLU A 91 7.03 7.08 2.53
C GLU A 91 7.30 6.11 1.37
N LYS A 92 8.13 5.09 1.62
CA LYS A 92 8.41 4.04 0.63
C LYS A 92 7.13 3.32 0.20
N LEU A 93 6.26 2.97 1.15
CA LEU A 93 4.99 2.30 0.84
C LEU A 93 4.05 3.21 0.04
N ALA A 94 3.96 4.50 0.37
CA ALA A 94 3.18 5.46 -0.40
C ALA A 94 3.73 5.68 -1.82
N ALA A 95 5.05 5.70 -1.99
CA ALA A 95 5.67 5.75 -3.31
C ALA A 95 5.42 4.47 -4.12
N ILE A 96 5.50 3.29 -3.49
CA ILE A 96 5.17 2.02 -4.14
C ILE A 96 3.72 2.03 -4.62
N GLU A 97 2.77 2.48 -3.78
CA GLU A 97 1.34 2.53 -4.13
C GLU A 97 1.07 3.33 -5.41
N LYS A 98 1.77 4.45 -5.60
CA LYS A 98 1.68 5.27 -6.84
C LYS A 98 2.24 4.58 -8.08
N LEU A 99 3.26 3.72 -7.92
CA LEU A 99 4.00 3.09 -9.02
C LEU A 99 3.47 1.70 -9.40
N VAL A 100 2.68 1.07 -8.53
CA VAL A 100 2.09 -0.27 -8.75
C VAL A 100 1.25 -0.37 -10.03
N PRO A 101 0.43 0.62 -10.42
CA PRO A 101 -0.39 0.51 -11.64
C PRO A 101 0.43 0.31 -12.92
N GLU A 102 1.64 0.86 -12.98
CA GLU A 102 2.48 0.83 -14.18
C GLU A 102 3.54 -0.28 -14.16
N PHE A 103 4.21 -0.49 -13.02
CA PHE A 103 5.35 -1.41 -12.92
C PHE A 103 5.01 -2.73 -12.22
N GLY A 104 3.79 -2.86 -11.69
CA GLY A 104 3.38 -3.92 -10.78
C GLY A 104 4.08 -3.83 -9.42
N VAL A 105 3.77 -4.76 -8.51
CA VAL A 105 4.29 -4.73 -7.12
C VAL A 105 5.77 -5.10 -7.05
N HIS A 106 6.23 -6.01 -7.91
CA HIS A 106 7.54 -6.65 -7.79
C HIS A 106 8.72 -5.69 -8.01
N ALA A 107 8.64 -4.85 -9.04
CA ALA A 107 9.75 -3.98 -9.40
C ALA A 107 9.95 -2.85 -8.38
N PRO A 108 8.92 -2.07 -7.96
CA PRO A 108 9.07 -1.03 -6.96
C PRO A 108 9.51 -1.55 -5.60
N CYS A 109 8.96 -2.68 -5.14
CA CYS A 109 9.38 -3.30 -3.87
C CYS A 109 10.87 -3.70 -3.89
N ARG A 110 11.34 -4.27 -5.00
CA ARG A 110 12.76 -4.63 -5.16
C ARG A 110 13.65 -3.39 -5.16
N VAL A 111 13.26 -2.35 -5.88
CA VAL A 111 14.04 -1.11 -6.03
C VAL A 111 14.17 -0.38 -4.70
N LEU A 112 13.08 -0.25 -3.95
CA LEU A 112 13.04 0.48 -2.68
C LEU A 112 13.45 -0.36 -1.46
N GLY A 113 13.85 -1.62 -1.67
CA GLY A 113 14.29 -2.52 -0.59
C GLY A 113 13.16 -2.96 0.36
N VAL A 114 11.90 -2.93 -0.08
CA VAL A 114 10.75 -3.31 0.73
C VAL A 114 10.36 -4.76 0.43
N LEU A 115 10.12 -5.56 1.47
CA LEU A 115 9.61 -6.91 1.28
C LEU A 115 8.17 -6.87 0.75
N ARG A 116 7.87 -7.74 -0.20
CA ARG A 116 6.52 -7.88 -0.79
C ARG A 116 5.46 -8.17 0.27
N SER A 117 5.79 -9.00 1.26
CA SER A 117 4.90 -9.27 2.40
C SER A 117 4.56 -7.99 3.14
N THR A 118 5.53 -7.09 3.37
CA THR A 118 5.30 -5.80 4.03
C THR A 118 4.34 -4.92 3.24
N TYR A 119 4.47 -4.88 1.91
CA TYR A 119 3.53 -4.15 1.05
C TYR A 119 2.12 -4.73 1.16
N TYR A 120 1.95 -6.05 0.98
CA TYR A 120 0.63 -6.68 1.09
C TYR A 120 0.03 -6.57 2.49
N HIS A 121 0.85 -6.67 3.54
CA HIS A 121 0.37 -6.43 4.90
C HIS A 121 -0.08 -4.99 5.10
N HIS A 122 0.62 -4.01 4.52
CA HIS A 122 0.23 -2.61 4.58
C HIS A 122 -1.09 -2.36 3.85
N THR A 123 -1.23 -2.87 2.62
CA THR A 123 -2.46 -2.70 1.83
C THR A 123 -3.64 -3.46 2.43
N LEU A 124 -3.45 -4.70 2.91
CA LEU A 124 -4.53 -5.48 3.52
C LEU A 124 -4.91 -5.00 4.94
N ARG A 125 -3.99 -4.35 5.68
CA ARG A 125 -4.30 -3.75 6.99
C ARG A 125 -4.89 -2.35 6.90
N ARG A 126 -4.83 -1.69 5.73
CA ARG A 126 -5.63 -0.51 5.44
C ARG A 126 -6.94 -0.96 4.80
N PRO A 127 -8.01 -1.21 5.57
CA PRO A 127 -9.30 -1.31 4.92
C PRO A 127 -9.57 0.04 4.23
N GLU A 128 -10.03 0.02 2.97
CA GLU A 128 -10.41 1.24 2.22
C GLU A 128 -11.42 2.10 2.99
N GLN A 129 -12.19 1.45 3.86
CA GLN A 129 -13.08 2.08 4.83
C GLN A 129 -12.84 1.46 6.21
N THR A 130 -12.51 2.30 7.19
CA THR A 130 -12.53 1.92 8.60
C THR A 130 -13.92 1.40 9.00
N VAL A 131 -13.99 0.58 10.06
CA VAL A 131 -15.28 0.09 10.59
C VAL A 131 -16.23 1.26 10.89
N ILE A 132 -15.67 2.37 11.38
CA ILE A 132 -16.40 3.61 11.69
C ILE A 132 -16.95 4.24 10.41
N GLU A 133 -16.17 4.31 9.33
CA GLU A 133 -16.64 4.85 8.04
C GLU A 133 -17.76 3.98 7.45
N LYS A 134 -17.66 2.64 7.54
CA LYS A 134 -18.74 1.74 7.09
C LYS A 134 -20.04 1.97 7.86
N GLU A 135 -19.94 2.11 9.18
CA GLU A 135 -21.10 2.45 10.01
C GLU A 135 -21.64 3.85 9.68
N ASP A 136 -20.75 4.82 9.42
CA ASP A 136 -21.14 6.18 9.02
C ASP A 136 -21.95 6.16 7.72
N GLU A 137 -21.55 5.36 6.72
CA GLU A 137 -22.31 5.17 5.48
C GLU A 137 -23.72 4.61 5.72
N VAL A 138 -23.91 3.79 6.75
CA VAL A 138 -25.24 3.30 7.15
C VAL A 138 -26.05 4.40 7.84
N PHE A 139 -25.41 5.22 8.68
CA PHE A 139 -26.09 6.26 9.45
C PHE A 139 -26.43 7.52 8.64
N ARG A 140 -25.62 7.90 7.63
CA ARG A 140 -25.88 9.04 6.74
C ARG A 140 -27.31 9.06 6.18
N PRO A 141 -27.81 8.00 5.50
CA PRO A 141 -29.15 8.01 4.93
C PRO A 141 -30.26 8.02 5.99
N ILE A 142 -30.02 7.43 7.17
CA ILE A 142 -30.99 7.44 8.28
C ILE A 142 -31.12 8.85 8.85
N ILE A 143 -30.00 9.52 9.09
CA ILE A 143 -29.96 10.90 9.58
C ILE A 143 -30.65 11.83 8.57
N GLN A 144 -30.38 11.67 7.28
CA GLN A 144 -30.99 12.46 6.23
C GLN A 144 -32.52 12.27 6.18
N ARG A 145 -32.99 11.01 6.23
CA ARG A 145 -34.42 10.70 6.26
C ARG A 145 -35.13 11.35 7.45
N ILE A 146 -34.59 11.21 8.65
CA ILE A 146 -35.16 11.83 9.87
C ILE A 146 -35.16 13.36 9.75
N PHE A 147 -34.12 13.94 9.16
CA PHE A 147 -34.02 15.38 8.95
C PHE A 147 -35.07 15.91 7.96
N GLU A 148 -35.31 15.19 6.87
CA GLU A 148 -36.33 15.51 5.86
C GLU A 148 -37.75 15.35 6.44
N GLU A 149 -38.04 14.25 7.14
CA GLU A 149 -39.32 14.01 7.83
C GLU A 149 -39.65 15.12 8.84
N THR A 150 -38.63 15.70 9.46
CA THR A 150 -38.77 16.76 10.47
C THR A 150 -38.65 18.17 9.89
N GLN A 151 -38.63 18.29 8.55
CA GLN A 151 -38.54 19.55 7.81
C GLN A 151 -37.33 20.42 8.22
N GLY A 152 -36.21 19.79 8.59
CA GLY A 152 -34.98 20.46 9.00
C GLY A 152 -35.04 21.24 10.32
N ARG A 153 -36.10 21.07 11.12
CA ARG A 153 -36.29 21.78 12.39
C ARG A 153 -35.48 21.22 13.56
N ILE A 154 -34.86 20.06 13.37
CA ILE A 154 -34.22 19.29 14.44
C ILE A 154 -32.72 19.18 14.21
N GLY A 155 -31.94 19.33 15.29
CA GLY A 155 -30.49 19.14 15.29
C GLY A 155 -30.03 17.81 15.90
N ALA A 156 -28.72 17.60 15.92
CA ALA A 156 -28.07 16.33 16.29
C ALA A 156 -28.58 15.70 17.60
N LYS A 157 -28.84 16.49 18.65
CA LYS A 157 -29.32 15.98 19.95
C LYS A 157 -30.70 15.31 19.87
N LYS A 158 -31.66 15.88 19.13
CA LYS A 158 -32.99 15.24 19.02
C LYS A 158 -33.02 14.17 17.92
N ILE A 159 -32.21 14.27 16.86
CA ILE A 159 -31.99 13.16 15.92
C ILE A 159 -31.46 11.94 16.67
N ARG A 160 -30.51 12.12 17.61
CA ARG A 160 -30.05 11.03 18.48
C ARG A 160 -31.19 10.37 19.24
N ALA A 161 -32.09 11.14 19.83
CA ALA A 161 -33.21 10.59 20.60
C ALA A 161 -34.13 9.73 19.73
N ILE A 162 -34.39 10.16 18.49
CA ILE A 162 -35.17 9.41 17.50
C ILE A 162 -34.44 8.13 17.08
N MET A 163 -33.15 8.22 16.74
CA MET A 163 -32.34 7.06 16.37
C MET A 163 -32.22 6.04 17.51
N MET A 164 -32.13 6.52 18.76
CA MET A 164 -32.10 5.66 19.94
C MET A 164 -33.44 4.93 20.15
N ALA A 165 -34.57 5.59 19.88
CA ALA A 165 -35.88 4.94 19.88
C ALA A 165 -36.02 3.89 18.76
N GLN A 166 -35.29 4.05 17.65
CA GLN A 166 -35.20 3.08 16.56
C GLN A 166 -34.18 1.96 16.80
N GLY A 167 -33.49 1.95 17.96
CA GLY A 167 -32.54 0.90 18.34
C GLY A 167 -31.07 1.16 17.97
N TYR A 168 -30.73 2.33 17.41
CA TYR A 168 -29.35 2.68 17.06
C TYR A 168 -28.64 3.39 18.21
N THR A 169 -27.39 2.98 18.49
CA THR A 169 -26.56 3.61 19.52
C THR A 169 -25.49 4.48 18.88
N ILE A 170 -25.66 5.80 18.93
CA ILE A 170 -24.72 6.77 18.34
C ILE A 170 -24.55 8.01 19.25
N SER A 171 -23.35 8.58 19.26
CA SER A 171 -23.06 9.81 20.02
C SER A 171 -23.59 11.05 19.30
N PRO A 172 -24.04 12.09 20.03
CA PRO A 172 -24.54 13.31 19.41
C PRO A 172 -23.44 14.06 18.65
N GLU A 173 -22.18 13.93 19.05
CA GLU A 173 -21.02 14.51 18.36
C GLU A 173 -20.81 13.83 17.00
N ARG A 174 -20.95 12.51 16.92
CA ARG A 174 -20.83 11.74 15.66
C ARG A 174 -21.94 12.12 14.69
N ILE A 175 -23.19 12.23 15.16
CA ILE A 175 -24.29 12.75 14.34
C ILE A 175 -23.99 14.18 13.87
N SER A 176 -23.52 15.05 14.76
CA SER A 176 -23.20 16.43 14.39
C SER A 176 -22.10 16.53 13.34
N ARG A 177 -21.10 15.63 13.39
CA ARG A 177 -20.08 15.51 12.35
C ARG A 177 -20.71 15.08 11.03
N LEU A 178 -21.51 14.01 11.03
CA LEU A 178 -22.16 13.50 9.81
C LEU A 178 -23.09 14.54 9.18
N MET A 179 -23.89 15.26 9.98
CA MET A 179 -24.74 16.34 9.49
C MET A 179 -23.94 17.45 8.81
N LYS A 180 -22.76 17.81 9.36
CA LYS A 180 -21.87 18.82 8.75
C LYS A 180 -21.29 18.33 7.42
N GLU A 181 -20.83 17.08 7.38
CA GLU A 181 -20.29 16.45 6.16
C GLU A 181 -21.34 16.39 5.04
N THR A 182 -22.62 16.19 5.38
CA THR A 182 -23.73 16.16 4.41
C THR A 182 -24.42 17.52 4.20
N GLY A 183 -23.90 18.60 4.79
CA GLY A 183 -24.47 19.95 4.64
C GLY A 183 -25.84 20.18 5.29
N LEU A 184 -26.26 19.30 6.22
CA LEU A 184 -27.55 19.43 6.93
C LEU A 184 -27.42 20.42 8.07
N VAL A 185 -28.00 21.61 7.90
CA VAL A 185 -28.03 22.67 8.92
C VAL A 185 -29.44 22.83 9.47
N CYS A 186 -29.57 22.71 10.79
CA CYS A 186 -30.86 22.91 11.46
C CYS A 186 -31.34 24.37 11.31
N ILE A 187 -32.59 24.55 10.90
CA ILE A 187 -33.22 25.87 10.64
C ILE A 187 -33.59 26.60 11.95
N SER A 188 -33.40 25.97 13.11
CA SER A 188 -33.86 26.53 14.39
C SER A 188 -33.17 27.86 14.71
N THR A 189 -33.99 28.91 14.82
CA THR A 189 -33.61 30.29 15.15
C THR A 189 -33.42 30.54 16.64
N MET A 190 -33.70 29.56 17.51
CA MET A 190 -33.56 29.75 18.95
C MET A 190 -32.13 29.50 19.39
N LYS A 191 -31.42 30.57 19.78
CA LYS A 191 -30.17 30.46 20.55
C LYS A 191 -30.46 29.63 21.80
N GLY A 192 -29.67 28.58 22.00
CA GLY A 192 -29.74 27.78 23.23
C GLY A 192 -29.60 28.71 24.43
N THR A 193 -30.55 28.65 25.35
CA THR A 193 -30.45 29.35 26.62
C THR A 193 -29.23 28.76 27.34
N HIS A 194 -28.14 29.52 27.43
CA HIS A 194 -27.09 29.18 28.38
C HIS A 194 -27.73 29.25 29.76
N CYS A 195 -28.11 28.10 30.30
CA CYS A 195 -28.33 28.01 31.73
C CYS A 195 -26.94 28.15 32.35
N ASN A 196 -26.61 29.34 32.82
CA ASN A 196 -25.53 29.53 33.78
C ASN A 196 -25.97 28.79 35.04
N PHE A 197 -25.77 27.47 35.06
CA PHE A 197 -25.83 26.69 36.27
C PHE A 197 -24.62 27.10 37.08
N THR A 198 -24.70 28.25 37.75
CA THR A 198 -23.82 28.53 38.87
C THR A 198 -24.20 27.48 39.92
N PRO A 199 -23.33 26.50 40.22
CA PRO A 199 -23.59 25.66 41.37
C PRO A 199 -23.71 26.62 42.53
N LYS A 200 -24.86 26.63 43.23
CA LYS A 200 -24.95 27.31 44.53
C LYS A 200 -24.03 26.55 45.45
N GLY A 201 -22.74 26.92 45.43
CA GLY A 201 -21.72 26.32 46.27
C GLY A 201 -22.17 26.50 47.71
N ILE A 202 -22.41 25.39 48.39
CA ILE A 202 -22.70 25.43 49.83
C ILE A 202 -21.42 25.92 50.49
N TYR A 203 -21.45 27.14 51.02
CA TYR A 203 -20.33 27.69 51.78
C TYR A 203 -20.10 26.84 53.03
N ARG A 204 -18.99 26.10 53.07
CA ARG A 204 -18.58 25.32 54.23
C ARG A 204 -17.67 26.18 55.09
N HIS A 205 -17.94 26.19 56.40
CA HIS A 205 -17.20 27.03 57.33
C HIS A 205 -15.79 26.49 57.51
N ASN A 206 -14.80 27.39 57.54
CA ASN A 206 -13.39 27.06 57.73
C ASN A 206 -13.09 26.66 59.19
N ARG A 207 -13.41 25.41 59.54
CA ARG A 207 -13.22 24.87 60.91
C ARG A 207 -11.75 24.81 61.33
N LEU A 208 -10.84 24.67 60.37
CA LEU A 208 -9.40 24.56 60.59
C LEU A 208 -8.68 25.93 60.65
N LYS A 209 -9.41 27.03 60.46
CA LYS A 209 -8.88 28.40 60.40
C LYS A 209 -7.68 28.54 59.44
N GLN A 210 -7.72 27.84 58.30
CA GLN A 210 -6.68 27.92 57.27
C GLN A 210 -6.76 29.26 56.53
N ASP A 211 -5.63 29.83 56.13
CA ASP A 211 -5.64 30.99 55.24
C ASP A 211 -5.86 30.52 53.80
N PHE A 212 -6.91 31.03 53.16
CA PHE A 212 -7.24 30.76 51.75
C PHE A 212 -7.06 32.02 50.89
N HIS A 213 -6.54 33.10 51.47
CA HIS A 213 -6.23 34.32 50.75
C HIS A 213 -4.85 34.18 50.11
N GLN A 214 -4.80 34.22 48.78
CA GLN A 214 -3.56 34.01 48.04
C GLN A 214 -3.39 35.08 46.97
N GLU A 215 -2.27 35.81 47.04
CA GLU A 215 -1.92 36.92 46.13
C GLU A 215 -1.73 36.45 44.68
N HIS A 216 -1.22 35.23 44.47
CA HIS A 216 -0.92 34.69 43.14
C HIS A 216 -1.26 33.19 43.02
N PRO A 217 -1.78 32.75 41.86
CA PRO A 217 -2.08 31.33 41.63
C PRO A 217 -0.80 30.46 41.71
N ASN A 218 -0.95 29.22 42.18
CA ASN A 218 0.12 28.21 42.32
C ASN A 218 1.29 28.58 43.25
N LYS A 219 1.05 29.45 44.23
CA LYS A 219 1.91 29.53 45.42
C LYS A 219 1.19 28.77 46.55
N VAL A 220 1.93 28.22 47.50
CA VAL A 220 1.39 27.66 48.75
C VAL A 220 1.84 28.57 49.86
#